data_AF-A0A2V8MPR9-F1
#
_entry.id   AF-A0A2V8MPR9-F1
#
_cell.length_a   1.000
_cell.length_b   1.000
_cell.length_c   1.000
_cell.angle_alpha   90.00
_cell.angle_beta   90.00
_cell.angle_gamma   90.00
#
_symmetry.space_group_name_H-M   'P 1'
#
loop_
_entity.id
_entity.type
_entity.pdbx_description
1 polymer ?
#
loop_
_entity_poly.entity_id
_entity_poly.type
_entity_poly.pdbx_seq_one_letter_code
_entity_poly.pdbx_strand_id
1 'polypeptide(L)'
;MRKAISSLLMLATVAAFGCNRSVSKSAKKKLTIAVIPKGTSHEFWKSIHAGAIKASRELSTQGNDVEVIWKGPLREDDREQQIQVVEGFTSQGVDGIVLAPLDNRALVRPVEEAKSANVPTVIIDSGLDSNSIVSFVATDNRKGGMLAADRLGQLLSGKGKVILLRYAEGSASTQDREDGFLQEIKQKFPGIELISSDQYAGATRDTAKRASENLLNRFGEEVQGIFCPNESTTAGMLLALQDIGKAGKVTFVGFDTSQTFIDAMRAKQLHGIVVQNPFNMGYLGVRTMVESLQGKTVDKRIDTGVTMITSDNLDAADTQTLLHPPLEQYLK
;
A
#
# COMPACT_ATOMS: atom_id res chain seq x y z
N MET A 1 85.82 -21.61 59.40
CA MET A 1 85.39 -20.28 59.88
C MET A 1 84.09 -19.89 59.16
N ARG A 2 83.00 -19.71 59.93
CA ARG A 2 81.79 -18.83 59.76
C ARG A 2 81.29 -18.57 58.30
N LYS A 3 80.02 -18.76 57.92
CA LYS A 3 78.73 -18.23 58.44
C LYS A 3 77.58 -19.02 57.76
N ALA A 4 76.58 -19.55 58.47
CA ALA A 4 75.29 -18.94 58.88
C ALA A 4 74.19 -18.86 57.79
N ILE A 5 73.23 -19.79 57.92
CA ILE A 5 71.76 -19.76 57.75
C ILE A 5 71.12 -18.48 57.17
N SER A 6 70.27 -18.65 56.14
CA SER A 6 68.92 -18.05 56.15
C SER A 6 67.96 -18.73 55.17
N SER A 7 66.82 -19.14 55.71
CA SER A 7 65.68 -19.76 55.05
C SER A 7 64.85 -18.73 54.28
N LEU A 8 64.32 -19.09 53.11
CA LEU A 8 63.11 -18.44 52.58
C LEU A 8 62.25 -19.46 51.82
N LEU A 9 61.14 -19.85 52.46
CA LEU A 9 59.99 -20.48 51.85
C LEU A 9 59.39 -19.50 50.83
N MET A 10 59.22 -19.92 49.56
CA MET A 10 58.40 -19.16 48.62
C MET A 10 57.27 -20.06 48.10
N LEU A 11 56.06 -19.58 48.38
CA LEU A 11 54.77 -20.19 48.16
C LEU A 11 54.43 -20.30 46.66
N ALA A 12 53.72 -21.36 46.32
CA ALA A 12 53.21 -21.66 44.98
C ALA A 12 52.15 -20.66 44.49
N THR A 13 52.19 -20.35 43.19
CA THR A 13 51.02 -19.91 42.41
C THR A 13 51.12 -20.48 40.99
N VAL A 14 50.43 -21.62 40.78
CA VAL A 14 50.14 -22.15 39.44
C VAL A 14 49.03 -21.28 38.84
N ALA A 15 49.39 -20.36 37.95
CA ALA A 15 48.42 -19.59 37.17
C ALA A 15 47.86 -20.49 36.05
N ALA A 16 46.65 -21.00 36.26
CA ALA A 16 45.86 -21.63 35.21
C ALA A 16 45.49 -20.58 34.15
N PHE A 17 46.13 -20.63 32.99
CA PHE A 17 45.71 -19.89 31.80
C PHE A 17 44.41 -20.51 31.26
N GLY A 18 43.28 -20.12 31.88
CA GLY A 18 41.97 -20.29 31.30
C GLY A 18 41.80 -19.27 30.17
N CYS A 19 41.95 -19.71 28.91
CA CYS A 19 41.50 -18.95 27.76
C CYS A 19 39.97 -18.82 27.80
N ASN A 20 39.50 -17.82 28.53
CA ASN A 20 38.12 -17.37 28.48
C ASN A 20 37.91 -16.70 27.11
N ARG A 21 37.49 -17.48 26.11
CA ARG A 21 36.97 -16.97 24.85
C ARG A 21 35.70 -16.20 25.19
N SER A 22 35.84 -14.90 25.43
CA SER A 22 34.73 -13.97 25.39
C SER A 22 34.14 -14.05 23.98
N VAL A 23 33.04 -14.79 23.86
CA VAL A 23 32.13 -14.67 22.72
C VAL A 23 31.66 -13.22 22.76
N SER A 24 32.28 -12.35 21.95
CA SER A 24 31.69 -11.05 21.70
C SER A 24 30.35 -11.33 21.05
N LYS A 25 29.26 -11.11 21.80
CA LYS A 25 27.95 -10.94 21.20
C LYS A 25 28.15 -9.80 20.20
N SER A 26 28.18 -10.12 18.91
CA SER A 26 28.09 -9.11 17.85
C SER A 26 26.90 -8.23 18.23
N ALA A 27 27.15 -6.93 18.41
CA ALA A 27 26.07 -5.97 18.55
C ALA A 27 25.17 -6.17 17.33
N LYS A 28 23.88 -6.44 17.54
CA LYS A 28 22.95 -6.63 16.44
C LYS A 28 22.94 -5.34 15.63
N LYS A 29 23.31 -5.42 14.35
CA LYS A 29 23.31 -4.28 13.42
C LYS A 29 21.88 -3.76 13.31
N LYS A 30 21.70 -2.45 13.50
CA LYS A 30 20.44 -1.75 13.21
C LYS A 30 20.16 -1.87 11.70
N LEU A 31 18.97 -2.32 11.35
CA LEU A 31 18.49 -2.42 9.97
C LEU A 31 17.75 -1.13 9.60
N THR A 32 18.12 -0.53 8.49
CA THR A 32 17.45 0.66 7.95
C THR A 32 16.62 0.26 6.74
N ILE A 33 15.29 0.39 6.85
CA ILE A 33 14.33 0.05 5.81
C ILE A 33 13.67 1.34 5.30
N ALA A 34 13.85 1.66 4.02
CA ALA A 34 13.14 2.76 3.38
C ALA A 34 11.75 2.30 2.94
N VAL A 35 10.70 3.03 3.33
CA VAL A 35 9.32 2.81 2.88
C VAL A 35 8.92 3.98 1.98
N ILE A 36 8.70 3.68 0.71
CA ILE A 36 8.52 4.66 -0.37
C ILE A 36 7.10 4.51 -0.95
N PRO A 37 6.13 5.35 -0.52
CA PRO A 37 4.77 5.34 -1.06
C PRO A 37 4.69 6.00 -2.45
N LYS A 38 3.53 5.93 -3.11
CA LYS A 38 3.24 6.71 -4.32
C LYS A 38 3.02 8.20 -4.05
N GLY A 39 2.60 8.53 -2.83
CA GLY A 39 2.33 9.88 -2.37
C GLY A 39 2.30 9.91 -0.85
N THR A 40 2.31 11.10 -0.26
CA THR A 40 2.32 11.25 1.21
C THR A 40 1.13 12.02 1.77
N SER A 41 0.24 12.48 0.89
CA SER A 41 -0.89 13.35 1.24
C SER A 41 -2.19 12.61 1.55
N HIS A 42 -2.43 11.45 0.93
CA HIS A 42 -3.67 10.67 1.09
C HIS A 42 -3.72 9.85 2.38
N GLU A 43 -4.93 9.67 2.93
CA GLU A 43 -5.18 8.86 4.13
C GLU A 43 -4.74 7.40 3.96
N PHE A 44 -4.89 6.86 2.75
CA PHE A 44 -4.40 5.54 2.38
C PHE A 44 -2.91 5.34 2.73
N TRP A 45 -2.05 6.29 2.37
CA TRP A 45 -0.61 6.20 2.63
C TRP A 45 -0.27 6.39 4.10
N LYS A 46 -1.02 7.21 4.84
CA LYS A 46 -0.87 7.32 6.31
C LYS A 46 -1.12 5.97 6.98
N SER A 47 -2.12 5.21 6.51
CA SER A 47 -2.39 3.86 7.02
C SER A 47 -1.24 2.89 6.76
N ILE A 48 -0.66 2.91 5.56
CA ILE A 48 0.56 2.13 5.25
C ILE A 48 1.72 2.55 6.18
N HIS A 49 1.94 3.84 6.37
CA HIS A 49 2.99 4.35 7.26
C HIS A 49 2.80 3.83 8.69
N ALA A 50 1.60 3.92 9.25
CA ALA A 50 1.29 3.43 10.58
C ALA A 50 1.58 1.93 10.72
N GLY A 51 1.19 1.13 9.72
CA GLY A 51 1.48 -0.31 9.67
C GLY A 51 2.98 -0.62 9.65
N ALA A 52 3.74 0.12 8.84
CA ALA A 52 5.20 -0.01 8.77
C ALA A 52 5.88 0.31 10.11
N ILE A 53 5.43 1.38 10.79
CA ILE A 53 5.92 1.75 12.13
C ILE A 53 5.56 0.67 13.16
N LYS A 54 4.34 0.10 13.11
CA LYS A 54 3.98 -1.03 13.98
C LYS A 54 4.95 -2.20 13.79
N ALA A 55 5.23 -2.60 12.55
CA ALA A 55 6.15 -3.69 12.27
C ALA A 55 7.55 -3.42 12.82
N SER A 56 8.10 -2.22 12.59
CA SER A 56 9.40 -1.82 13.15
C SER A 56 9.42 -1.91 14.69
N ARG A 57 8.40 -1.40 15.37
CA ARG A 57 8.32 -1.46 16.85
C ARG A 57 8.28 -2.89 17.36
N GLU A 58 7.46 -3.77 16.76
CA GLU A 58 7.36 -5.17 17.17
C GLU A 58 8.63 -5.97 16.86
N LEU A 59 9.29 -5.70 15.73
CA LEU A 59 10.57 -6.32 15.40
C LEU A 59 11.66 -5.91 16.39
N SER A 60 11.66 -4.65 16.83
CA SER A 60 12.55 -4.16 17.88
C SER A 60 12.33 -4.87 19.22
N THR A 61 11.09 -5.13 19.64
CA THR A 61 10.82 -5.91 20.86
C THR A 61 11.23 -7.38 20.72
N GLN A 62 11.25 -7.92 19.49
CA GLN A 62 11.80 -9.24 19.16
C GLN A 62 13.33 -9.24 19.01
N GLY A 63 13.97 -8.11 19.30
CA GLY A 63 15.41 -7.95 19.27
C GLY A 63 16.00 -7.73 17.87
N ASN A 64 15.21 -7.29 16.89
CA ASN A 64 15.69 -6.80 15.60
C ASN A 64 15.54 -5.28 15.61
N ASP A 65 16.64 -4.54 15.81
CA ASP A 65 16.60 -3.08 15.77
C ASP A 65 16.34 -2.63 14.33
N VAL A 66 15.12 -2.16 14.06
CA VAL A 66 14.65 -1.77 12.71
C VAL A 66 14.22 -0.32 12.73
N GLU A 67 14.88 0.51 11.92
CA GLU A 67 14.46 1.87 11.61
C GLU A 67 13.73 1.90 10.27
N VAL A 68 12.52 2.47 10.29
CA VAL A 68 11.75 2.76 9.09
C VAL A 68 11.96 4.21 8.72
N ILE A 69 12.40 4.46 7.49
CA ILE A 69 12.45 5.80 6.89
C ILE A 69 11.27 5.93 5.93
N TRP A 70 10.29 6.75 6.29
CA TRP A 70 9.15 7.07 5.43
C TRP A 70 9.47 8.25 4.52
N LYS A 71 9.57 8.03 3.21
CA LYS A 71 9.84 9.10 2.25
C LYS A 71 9.35 8.71 0.86
N GLY A 72 8.60 9.61 0.23
CA GLY A 72 8.14 9.49 -1.15
C GLY A 72 7.77 10.87 -1.67
N PRO A 73 7.22 10.95 -2.89
CA PRO A 73 6.75 12.21 -3.42
C PRO A 73 5.55 12.75 -2.62
N LEU A 74 5.28 14.05 -2.76
CA LEU A 74 4.09 14.65 -2.14
C LEU A 74 2.80 14.19 -2.84
N ARG A 75 2.87 14.05 -4.16
CA ARG A 75 1.75 13.79 -5.06
C ARG A 75 1.97 12.52 -5.87
N GLU A 76 0.87 11.88 -6.26
CA GLU A 76 0.91 10.62 -7.00
C GLU A 76 1.07 10.78 -8.53
N ASP A 77 1.54 11.94 -8.99
CA ASP A 77 1.89 12.19 -10.39
C ASP A 77 3.38 12.48 -10.61
N ASP A 78 4.18 12.50 -9.54
CA ASP A 78 5.60 12.83 -9.58
C ASP A 78 6.49 11.57 -9.65
N ARG A 79 6.46 10.92 -10.82
CA ARG A 79 7.26 9.71 -11.09
C ARG A 79 8.76 9.98 -10.96
N GLU A 80 9.22 11.13 -11.43
CA GLU A 80 10.64 11.52 -11.39
C GLU A 80 11.14 11.65 -9.95
N GLN A 81 10.38 12.31 -9.08
CA GLN A 81 10.73 12.40 -7.67
C GLN A 81 10.76 11.01 -7.00
N GLN A 82 9.84 10.11 -7.32
CA GLN A 82 9.88 8.75 -6.76
C GLN A 82 11.13 7.98 -7.20
N ILE A 83 11.52 8.09 -8.47
CA ILE A 83 12.77 7.50 -9.00
C ILE A 83 13.98 8.02 -8.21
N GLN A 84 14.10 9.35 -8.06
CA GLN A 84 15.19 9.98 -7.32
C GLN A 84 15.24 9.52 -5.85
N VAL A 85 14.08 9.27 -5.22
CA VAL A 85 14.03 8.74 -3.85
C VAL A 85 14.57 7.31 -3.78
N VAL A 86 14.19 6.43 -4.73
CA VAL A 86 14.70 5.06 -4.80
C VAL A 86 16.21 5.03 -5.02
N GLU A 87 16.71 5.80 -6.00
CA GLU A 87 18.13 5.92 -6.31
C GLU A 87 18.93 6.50 -5.12
N GLY A 88 18.35 7.48 -4.43
CA GLY A 88 18.95 8.11 -3.26
C GLY A 88 19.12 7.14 -2.09
N PHE A 89 18.11 6.31 -1.79
CA PHE A 89 18.24 5.28 -0.75
C PHE A 89 19.16 4.13 -1.16
N THR A 90 19.15 3.77 -2.44
CA THR A 90 20.11 2.81 -3.01
C THR A 90 21.55 3.30 -2.80
N SER A 91 21.83 4.55 -3.14
CA SER A 91 23.16 5.16 -2.98
C SER A 91 23.59 5.29 -1.52
N GLN A 92 22.64 5.48 -0.59
CA GLN A 92 22.91 5.49 0.85
C GLN A 92 23.19 4.09 1.42
N GLY A 93 22.91 3.02 0.66
CA GLY A 93 23.11 1.65 1.11
C GLY A 93 22.19 1.26 2.28
N VAL A 94 20.92 1.66 2.22
CA VAL A 94 19.90 1.14 3.17
C VAL A 94 19.82 -0.38 3.06
N ASP A 95 19.42 -1.05 4.14
CA ASP A 95 19.39 -2.52 4.15
C ASP A 95 18.24 -3.08 3.31
N GLY A 96 17.18 -2.31 3.04
CA GLY A 96 16.12 -2.72 2.13
C GLY A 96 15.12 -1.61 1.81
N ILE A 97 14.38 -1.81 0.72
CA ILE A 97 13.34 -0.90 0.25
C ILE A 97 11.97 -1.60 0.25
N VAL A 98 10.95 -0.94 0.77
CA VAL A 98 9.54 -1.29 0.60
C VAL A 98 8.91 -0.20 -0.27
N LEU A 99 8.53 -0.54 -1.50
CA LEU A 99 8.13 0.44 -2.52
C LEU A 99 6.70 0.20 -3.01
N ALA A 100 5.91 1.26 -3.10
CA ALA A 100 4.68 1.31 -3.89
C ALA A 100 4.94 2.06 -5.21
N PRO A 101 5.18 1.37 -6.34
CA PRO A 101 5.52 2.00 -7.61
C PRO A 101 4.38 2.84 -8.14
N LEU A 102 4.67 4.09 -8.51
CA LEU A 102 3.74 4.96 -9.24
C LEU A 102 3.41 4.42 -10.62
N ASP A 103 4.41 3.84 -11.27
CA ASP A 103 4.35 3.37 -12.64
C ASP A 103 5.01 2.00 -12.75
N ASN A 104 4.32 1.06 -13.39
CA ASN A 104 4.75 -0.33 -13.47
C ASN A 104 5.99 -0.54 -14.35
N ARG A 105 6.36 0.43 -15.19
CA ARG A 105 7.52 0.37 -16.09
C ARG A 105 8.61 1.36 -15.72
N ALA A 106 8.25 2.60 -15.36
CA ALA A 106 9.25 3.64 -15.08
C ALA A 106 10.14 3.31 -13.87
N LEU A 107 9.63 2.54 -12.89
CA LEU A 107 10.36 2.17 -11.68
C LEU A 107 11.14 0.84 -11.83
N VAL A 108 11.04 0.15 -12.97
CA VAL A 108 11.71 -1.14 -13.19
C VAL A 108 13.22 -0.98 -13.07
N ARG A 109 13.79 -0.04 -13.82
CA ARG A 109 15.25 0.19 -13.85
C ARG A 109 15.80 0.57 -12.47
N PRO A 110 15.25 1.57 -11.74
CA PRO A 110 15.72 1.90 -10.38
C PRO A 110 15.68 0.72 -9.40
N VAL A 111 14.66 -0.14 -9.49
CA VAL A 111 14.55 -1.32 -8.62
C VAL A 111 15.58 -2.40 -8.99
N GLU A 112 15.87 -2.59 -10.26
CA GLU A 112 16.90 -3.53 -10.73
C GLU A 112 18.32 -3.05 -10.39
N GLU A 113 18.56 -1.74 -10.46
CA GLU A 113 19.80 -1.12 -9.99
C GLU A 113 19.95 -1.25 -8.46
N ALA A 114 18.87 -1.04 -7.68
CA ALA A 114 18.87 -1.28 -6.25
C ALA A 114 19.26 -2.72 -5.89
N LYS A 115 18.67 -3.71 -6.57
CA LYS A 115 19.04 -5.12 -6.40
C LYS A 115 20.51 -5.36 -6.74
N SER A 116 21.02 -4.77 -7.82
CA SER A 116 22.42 -4.91 -8.24
C SER A 116 23.39 -4.30 -7.21
N ALA A 117 22.95 -3.29 -6.46
CA ALA A 117 23.67 -2.71 -5.33
C ALA A 117 23.47 -3.48 -4.00
N ASN A 118 22.84 -4.66 -4.02
CA ASN A 118 22.48 -5.46 -2.84
C ASN A 118 21.48 -4.78 -1.89
N VAL A 119 20.63 -3.90 -2.43
CA VAL A 119 19.49 -3.32 -1.71
C VAL A 119 18.21 -4.02 -2.22
N PRO A 120 17.73 -5.06 -1.53
CA PRO A 120 16.53 -5.78 -1.95
C PRO A 120 15.27 -4.91 -1.83
N THR A 121 14.29 -5.19 -2.70
CA THR A 121 13.02 -4.43 -2.75
C THR A 121 11.81 -5.35 -2.59
N VAL A 122 10.95 -5.06 -1.61
CA VAL A 122 9.58 -5.58 -1.52
C VAL A 122 8.63 -4.57 -2.16
N ILE A 123 7.78 -5.03 -3.06
CA ILE A 123 6.74 -4.20 -3.69
C ILE A 123 5.47 -4.27 -2.86
N ILE A 124 4.76 -3.15 -2.71
CA ILE A 124 3.45 -3.08 -2.06
C ILE A 124 2.44 -2.33 -2.93
N ASP A 125 1.14 -2.52 -2.67
CA ASP A 125 0.00 -1.84 -3.33
C ASP A 125 -0.16 -2.08 -4.85
N SER A 126 0.86 -1.72 -5.63
CA SER A 126 0.83 -1.67 -7.09
C SER A 126 1.98 -2.47 -7.69
N GLY A 127 1.69 -3.22 -8.75
CA GLY A 127 2.66 -4.09 -9.39
C GLY A 127 3.80 -3.33 -10.08
N LEU A 128 4.88 -4.06 -10.33
CA LEU A 128 6.03 -3.64 -11.11
C LEU A 128 6.37 -4.73 -12.13
N ASP A 129 6.68 -4.35 -13.37
CA ASP A 129 6.99 -5.28 -14.46
C ASP A 129 8.45 -5.78 -14.36
N SER A 130 8.81 -6.36 -13.21
CA SER A 130 10.16 -6.89 -12.97
C SER A 130 10.15 -8.14 -12.10
N ASN A 131 11.06 -9.07 -12.42
CA ASN A 131 11.33 -10.27 -11.61
C ASN A 131 12.40 -10.03 -10.53
N SER A 132 12.86 -8.79 -10.37
CA SER A 132 13.93 -8.43 -9.43
C SER A 132 13.46 -8.14 -8.00
N ILE A 133 12.18 -8.41 -7.70
CA ILE A 133 11.57 -8.10 -6.41
C ILE A 133 11.68 -9.30 -5.44
N VAL A 134 11.72 -9.00 -4.15
CA VAL A 134 11.69 -10.00 -3.07
C VAL A 134 10.32 -10.67 -3.01
N SER A 135 9.30 -9.84 -2.88
CA SER A 135 7.89 -10.20 -2.71
C SER A 135 7.00 -9.06 -3.19
N PHE A 136 5.73 -9.35 -3.43
CA PHE A 136 4.67 -8.39 -3.70
C PHE A 136 3.55 -8.51 -2.66
N VAL A 137 3.36 -7.48 -1.84
CA VAL A 137 2.35 -7.43 -0.76
C VAL A 137 1.24 -6.45 -1.13
N ALA A 138 0.12 -6.96 -1.63
CA ALA A 138 -0.93 -6.10 -2.15
C ALA A 138 -2.29 -6.79 -2.19
N THR A 139 -3.32 -5.97 -2.25
CA THR A 139 -4.69 -6.35 -2.61
C THR A 139 -4.72 -7.11 -3.93
N ASP A 140 -5.55 -8.14 -4.02
CA ASP A 140 -6.01 -8.65 -5.32
C ASP A 140 -6.90 -7.56 -5.99
N ASN A 141 -6.25 -6.69 -6.75
CA ASN A 141 -6.86 -5.54 -7.41
C ASN A 141 -7.89 -5.96 -8.47
N ARG A 142 -7.65 -7.06 -9.19
CA ARG A 142 -8.59 -7.58 -10.20
C ARG A 142 -9.87 -8.07 -9.54
N LYS A 143 -9.75 -8.83 -8.45
CA LYS A 143 -10.90 -9.20 -7.61
C LYS A 143 -11.62 -7.97 -7.06
N GLY A 144 -10.90 -6.93 -6.65
CA GLY A 144 -11.50 -5.66 -6.25
C GLY A 144 -12.38 -5.04 -7.34
N GLY A 145 -11.90 -5.03 -8.58
CA GLY A 145 -12.67 -4.61 -9.75
C GLY A 145 -13.93 -5.45 -9.99
N MET A 146 -13.80 -6.77 -9.88
CA MET A 146 -14.92 -7.71 -10.02
C MET A 146 -15.99 -7.47 -8.92
N LEU A 147 -15.58 -7.23 -7.68
CA LEU A 147 -16.51 -6.90 -6.58
C LEU A 147 -17.28 -5.61 -6.87
N ALA A 148 -16.62 -4.59 -7.42
CA ALA A 148 -17.28 -3.35 -7.82
C ALA A 148 -18.32 -3.58 -8.94
N ALA A 149 -17.96 -4.40 -9.94
CA ALA A 149 -18.86 -4.76 -11.03
C ALA A 149 -20.07 -5.57 -10.54
N ASP A 150 -19.86 -6.56 -9.67
CA ASP A 150 -20.94 -7.34 -9.06
C ASP A 150 -21.91 -6.43 -8.30
N ARG A 151 -21.39 -5.51 -7.48
CA ARG A 151 -22.24 -4.56 -6.73
C ARG A 151 -23.03 -3.64 -7.66
N LEU A 152 -22.37 -3.04 -8.64
CA LEU A 152 -23.00 -2.13 -9.60
C LEU A 152 -24.06 -2.87 -10.43
N GLY A 153 -23.71 -4.06 -10.94
CA GLY A 153 -24.59 -4.90 -11.73
C GLY A 153 -25.85 -5.33 -10.97
N GLN A 154 -25.72 -5.71 -9.70
CA GLN A 154 -26.86 -6.05 -8.84
C GLN A 154 -27.78 -4.84 -8.61
N LEU A 155 -27.22 -3.67 -8.27
CA LEU A 155 -28.00 -2.45 -8.05
C LEU A 155 -28.76 -2.00 -9.30
N LEU A 156 -28.18 -2.24 -10.48
CA LEU A 156 -28.79 -1.94 -11.78
C LEU A 156 -29.66 -3.08 -12.34
N SER A 157 -29.85 -4.17 -11.59
CA SER A 157 -30.57 -5.37 -12.08
C SER A 157 -30.04 -5.89 -13.43
N GLY A 158 -28.72 -5.77 -13.64
CA GLY A 158 -27.99 -6.23 -14.82
C GLY A 158 -28.20 -5.42 -16.10
N LYS A 159 -28.80 -4.22 -16.04
CA LYS A 159 -29.05 -3.37 -17.21
C LYS A 159 -28.81 -1.90 -16.93
N GLY A 160 -28.30 -1.18 -17.93
CA GLY A 160 -28.24 0.28 -17.90
C GLY A 160 -26.92 0.84 -18.40
N LYS A 161 -26.84 2.17 -18.45
CA LYS A 161 -25.68 2.91 -18.96
C LYS A 161 -24.71 3.25 -17.84
N VAL A 162 -23.46 2.83 -18.00
CA VAL A 162 -22.43 2.90 -16.97
C VAL A 162 -21.19 3.67 -17.44
N ILE A 163 -20.63 4.46 -16.53
CA ILE A 163 -19.33 5.11 -16.68
C ILE A 163 -18.30 4.40 -15.80
N LEU A 164 -17.14 4.11 -16.37
CA LEU A 164 -15.90 3.86 -15.64
C LEU A 164 -15.00 5.09 -15.79
N LEU A 165 -14.75 5.81 -14.69
CA LEU A 165 -13.77 6.89 -14.66
C LEU A 165 -12.44 6.35 -14.15
N ARG A 166 -11.44 6.23 -15.03
CA ARG A 166 -10.14 5.62 -14.74
C ARG A 166 -9.24 6.59 -13.97
N TYR A 167 -8.24 6.05 -13.28
CA TYR A 167 -7.31 6.85 -12.47
C TYR A 167 -6.22 7.50 -13.32
N ALA A 168 -5.16 6.74 -13.64
CA ALA A 168 -4.02 7.21 -14.40
C ALA A 168 -3.35 6.03 -15.12
N GLU A 169 -2.87 6.29 -16.33
CA GLU A 169 -2.11 5.32 -17.10
C GLU A 169 -0.79 4.96 -16.40
N GLY A 170 -0.40 3.69 -16.47
CA GLY A 170 0.82 3.15 -15.85
C GLY A 170 0.66 2.68 -14.40
N SER A 171 -0.43 3.05 -13.72
CA SER A 171 -0.74 2.53 -12.38
C SER A 171 -1.29 1.10 -12.47
N ALA A 172 -0.44 0.10 -12.23
CA ALA A 172 -0.81 -1.32 -12.29
C ALA A 172 -2.02 -1.66 -11.40
N SER A 173 -2.03 -1.15 -10.15
CA SER A 173 -3.13 -1.41 -9.22
C SER A 173 -4.52 -1.02 -9.76
N THR A 174 -4.65 0.18 -10.35
CA THR A 174 -5.94 0.65 -10.87
C THR A 174 -6.25 0.04 -12.22
N GLN A 175 -5.24 -0.20 -13.06
CA GLN A 175 -5.41 -0.94 -14.31
C GLN A 175 -6.02 -2.33 -14.05
N ASP A 176 -5.54 -3.06 -13.03
CA ASP A 176 -6.12 -4.36 -12.65
C ASP A 176 -7.56 -4.26 -12.15
N ARG A 177 -7.90 -3.22 -11.36
CA ARG A 177 -9.29 -2.96 -10.92
C ARG A 177 -10.20 -2.67 -12.10
N GLU A 178 -9.74 -1.85 -13.02
CA GLU A 178 -10.46 -1.48 -14.23
C GLU A 178 -10.69 -2.71 -15.11
N ASP A 179 -9.66 -3.52 -15.36
CA ASP A 179 -9.77 -4.75 -16.15
C ASP A 179 -10.70 -5.78 -15.49
N GLY A 180 -10.59 -5.94 -14.17
CA GLY A 180 -11.48 -6.82 -13.40
C GLY A 180 -12.93 -6.38 -13.50
N PHE A 181 -13.19 -5.08 -13.40
CA PHE A 181 -14.53 -4.51 -13.58
C PHE A 181 -15.07 -4.75 -15.00
N LEU A 182 -14.29 -4.41 -16.02
CA LEU A 182 -14.68 -4.57 -17.42
C LEU A 182 -14.95 -6.04 -17.79
N GLN A 183 -14.09 -6.94 -17.33
CA GLN A 183 -14.25 -8.38 -17.51
C GLN A 183 -15.56 -8.87 -16.88
N GLU A 184 -15.81 -8.49 -15.63
CA GLU A 184 -16.95 -8.99 -14.87
C GLU A 184 -18.29 -8.47 -15.42
N ILE A 185 -18.35 -7.18 -15.79
CA ILE A 185 -19.52 -6.59 -16.46
C ILE A 185 -19.83 -7.36 -17.75
N LYS A 186 -18.82 -7.61 -18.59
CA LYS A 186 -18.99 -8.33 -19.85
C LYS A 186 -19.49 -9.77 -19.63
N GLN A 187 -19.01 -10.44 -18.60
CA GLN A 187 -19.32 -11.85 -18.34
C GLN A 187 -20.68 -12.05 -17.65
N LYS A 188 -21.01 -11.24 -16.65
CA LYS A 188 -22.19 -11.44 -15.80
C LYS A 188 -23.35 -10.50 -16.11
N PHE A 189 -23.08 -9.32 -16.67
CA PHE A 189 -24.07 -8.27 -16.86
C PHE A 189 -24.08 -7.73 -18.30
N PRO A 190 -24.30 -8.58 -19.32
CA PRO A 190 -24.23 -8.18 -20.73
C PRO A 190 -25.28 -7.15 -21.16
N GLY A 191 -26.27 -6.86 -20.30
CA GLY A 191 -27.25 -5.78 -20.50
C GLY A 191 -26.76 -4.40 -20.03
N ILE A 192 -25.58 -4.31 -19.43
CA ILE A 192 -24.93 -3.05 -19.09
C ILE A 192 -24.15 -2.54 -20.29
N GLU A 193 -24.41 -1.30 -20.67
CA GLU A 193 -23.71 -0.56 -21.70
C GLU A 193 -22.68 0.37 -21.05
N LEU A 194 -21.41 0.24 -21.42
CA LEU A 194 -20.36 1.16 -20.99
C LEU A 194 -20.32 2.38 -21.92
N ILE A 195 -20.95 3.48 -21.51
CA ILE A 195 -21.02 4.73 -22.29
C ILE A 195 -19.72 5.56 -22.20
N SER A 196 -18.87 5.27 -21.20
CA SER A 196 -17.49 5.71 -21.15
C SER A 196 -16.65 4.78 -20.29
N SER A 197 -15.48 4.40 -20.79
CA SER A 197 -14.53 3.53 -20.07
C SER A 197 -13.06 3.83 -20.43
N ASP A 198 -12.79 5.01 -20.99
CA ASP A 198 -11.51 5.40 -21.57
C ASP A 198 -10.96 6.71 -21.00
N GLN A 199 -11.75 7.41 -20.19
CA GLN A 199 -11.36 8.69 -19.59
C GLN A 199 -10.53 8.47 -18.33
N TYR A 200 -9.38 9.13 -18.26
CA TYR A 200 -8.52 9.18 -17.09
C TYR A 200 -8.69 10.50 -16.35
N ALA A 201 -8.86 10.42 -15.04
CA ALA A 201 -9.10 11.57 -14.18
C ALA A 201 -7.81 12.22 -13.66
N GLY A 202 -6.71 11.46 -13.57
CA GLY A 202 -5.46 11.89 -12.98
C GLY A 202 -5.37 11.67 -11.48
N ALA A 203 -4.23 12.09 -10.91
CA ALA A 203 -3.84 11.76 -9.54
C ALA A 203 -4.59 12.53 -8.45
N THR A 204 -5.18 13.69 -8.76
CA THR A 204 -5.72 14.60 -7.73
C THR A 204 -7.24 14.67 -7.72
N ARG A 205 -7.80 15.06 -6.57
CA ARG A 205 -9.23 15.34 -6.44
C ARG A 205 -9.69 16.43 -7.43
N ASP A 206 -8.88 17.46 -7.69
CA ASP A 206 -9.22 18.54 -8.63
C ASP A 206 -9.25 18.07 -10.09
N THR A 207 -8.27 17.26 -10.49
CA THR A 207 -8.24 16.68 -11.84
C THR A 207 -9.41 15.70 -12.03
N ALA A 208 -9.67 14.88 -11.01
CA ALA A 208 -10.81 13.98 -10.98
C ALA A 208 -12.17 14.70 -11.04
N LYS A 209 -12.34 15.81 -10.30
CA LYS A 209 -13.58 16.61 -10.33
C LYS A 209 -13.84 17.15 -11.74
N ARG A 210 -12.83 17.76 -12.38
CA ARG A 210 -12.95 18.30 -13.74
C ARG A 210 -13.28 17.21 -14.77
N ALA A 211 -12.63 16.04 -14.68
CA ALA A 211 -12.95 14.92 -15.55
C ALA A 211 -14.39 14.41 -15.33
N SER A 212 -14.84 14.37 -14.08
CA SER A 212 -16.21 13.99 -13.71
C SER A 212 -17.23 14.98 -14.26
N GLU A 213 -17.01 16.29 -14.12
CA GLU A 213 -17.86 17.34 -14.69
C GLU A 213 -17.98 17.20 -16.20
N ASN A 214 -16.86 16.97 -16.91
CA ASN A 214 -16.88 16.77 -18.36
C ASN A 214 -17.71 15.55 -18.77
N LEU A 215 -17.58 14.44 -18.04
CA LEU A 215 -18.38 13.23 -18.27
C LEU A 215 -19.86 13.45 -17.97
N LEU A 216 -20.19 14.11 -16.86
CA LEU A 216 -21.58 14.38 -16.45
C LEU A 216 -22.24 15.44 -17.35
N ASN A 217 -21.49 16.38 -17.92
CA ASN A 217 -22.01 17.28 -18.95
C ASN A 217 -22.37 16.53 -20.24
N ARG A 218 -21.58 15.51 -20.61
CA ARG A 218 -21.82 14.71 -21.82
C ARG A 218 -22.93 13.68 -21.64
N PHE A 219 -23.02 13.08 -20.45
CA PHE A 219 -23.81 11.87 -20.22
C PHE A 219 -24.74 11.92 -19.01
N GLY A 220 -24.78 13.03 -18.28
CA GLY A 220 -25.48 13.11 -17.01
C GLY A 220 -26.96 12.75 -17.08
N GLU A 221 -27.62 13.01 -18.22
CA GLU A 221 -29.04 12.68 -18.42
C GLU A 221 -29.31 11.19 -18.66
N GLU A 222 -28.30 10.42 -19.06
CA GLU A 222 -28.44 9.01 -19.41
C GLU A 222 -27.68 8.04 -18.50
N VAL A 223 -26.65 8.51 -17.78
CA VAL A 223 -25.85 7.68 -16.89
C VAL A 223 -26.70 7.17 -15.73
N GLN A 224 -26.65 5.86 -15.51
CA GLN A 224 -27.38 5.17 -14.44
C GLN A 224 -26.44 4.56 -13.41
N GLY A 225 -25.20 4.22 -13.81
CA GLY A 225 -24.18 3.68 -12.93
C GLY A 225 -22.80 4.29 -13.15
N ILE A 226 -22.00 4.37 -12.09
CA ILE A 226 -20.62 4.87 -12.15
C ILE A 226 -19.73 4.00 -11.26
N PHE A 227 -18.56 3.65 -11.78
CA PHE A 227 -17.45 3.08 -11.02
C PHE A 227 -16.20 3.97 -11.08
N CYS A 228 -15.59 4.18 -9.93
CA CYS A 228 -14.32 4.89 -9.75
C CYS A 228 -13.31 3.98 -9.01
N PRO A 229 -12.11 3.70 -9.57
CA PRO A 229 -11.23 2.63 -9.09
C PRO A 229 -10.24 3.05 -7.98
N ASN A 230 -10.28 4.29 -7.49
CA ASN A 230 -9.46 4.75 -6.36
C ASN A 230 -10.10 5.92 -5.59
N GLU A 231 -9.46 6.35 -4.51
CA GLU A 231 -9.92 7.46 -3.68
C GLU A 231 -10.12 8.78 -4.46
N SER A 232 -9.15 9.23 -5.25
CA SER A 232 -9.21 10.56 -5.89
C SER A 232 -10.35 10.65 -6.92
N THR A 233 -10.52 9.60 -7.73
CA THR A 233 -11.64 9.50 -8.71
C THR A 233 -12.98 9.42 -8.01
N THR A 234 -13.07 8.63 -6.93
CA THR A 234 -14.31 8.50 -6.14
C THR A 234 -14.71 9.84 -5.53
N ALA A 235 -13.77 10.58 -4.93
CA ALA A 235 -14.03 11.88 -4.34
C ALA A 235 -14.44 12.94 -5.38
N GLY A 236 -13.73 13.01 -6.50
CA GLY A 236 -14.03 13.96 -7.57
C GLY A 236 -15.41 13.73 -8.19
N MET A 237 -15.75 12.47 -8.45
CA MET A 237 -17.06 12.10 -9.00
C MET A 237 -18.20 12.33 -8.00
N LEU A 238 -17.99 11.99 -6.72
CA LEU A 238 -18.97 12.26 -5.66
C LEU A 238 -19.34 13.74 -5.62
N LEU A 239 -18.32 14.60 -5.59
CA LEU A 239 -18.51 16.04 -5.51
C LEU A 239 -19.21 16.58 -6.78
N ALA A 240 -18.81 16.13 -7.97
CA ALA A 240 -19.46 16.55 -9.21
C ALA A 240 -20.94 16.11 -9.28
N LEU A 241 -21.28 14.91 -8.78
CA LEU A 241 -22.66 14.46 -8.64
C LEU A 241 -23.47 15.28 -7.63
N GLN A 242 -22.84 15.69 -6.52
CA GLN A 242 -23.46 16.57 -5.52
C GLN A 242 -23.75 17.96 -6.10
N ASP A 243 -22.80 18.55 -6.83
CA ASP A 243 -22.92 19.88 -7.45
C ASP A 243 -24.11 19.97 -8.41
N ILE A 244 -24.40 18.90 -9.14
CA ILE A 244 -25.53 18.85 -10.09
C ILE A 244 -26.80 18.21 -9.50
N GLY A 245 -26.83 17.93 -8.20
CA GLY A 245 -27.98 17.35 -7.51
C GLY A 245 -28.37 15.94 -7.99
N LYS A 246 -27.39 15.16 -8.47
CA LYS A 246 -27.55 13.75 -8.93
C LYS A 246 -26.92 12.72 -7.99
N ALA A 247 -26.23 13.14 -6.94
CA ALA A 247 -25.80 12.24 -5.87
C ALA A 247 -27.01 11.48 -5.27
N GLY A 248 -26.90 10.14 -5.20
CA GLY A 248 -28.00 9.25 -4.78
C GLY A 248 -29.08 8.98 -5.84
N LYS A 249 -29.06 9.68 -6.99
CA LYS A 249 -29.92 9.38 -8.15
C LYS A 249 -29.22 8.49 -9.17
N VAL A 250 -27.89 8.58 -9.26
CA VAL A 250 -27.04 7.70 -10.06
C VAL A 250 -26.42 6.66 -9.15
N THR A 251 -26.46 5.39 -9.56
CA THR A 251 -25.85 4.29 -8.80
C THR A 251 -24.33 4.48 -8.82
N PHE A 252 -23.75 4.72 -7.68
CA PHE A 252 -22.31 5.02 -7.57
C PHE A 252 -21.59 4.00 -6.69
N VAL A 253 -20.56 3.36 -7.23
CA VAL A 253 -19.64 2.47 -6.51
C VAL A 253 -18.23 3.05 -6.61
N GLY A 254 -17.53 3.14 -5.48
CA GLY A 254 -16.19 3.68 -5.40
C GLY A 254 -15.15 2.65 -4.93
N PHE A 255 -13.94 3.15 -4.71
CA PHE A 255 -12.83 2.40 -4.15
C PHE A 255 -12.15 3.24 -3.07
N ASP A 256 -11.47 2.55 -2.14
CA ASP A 256 -10.83 3.11 -0.96
C ASP A 256 -11.84 3.71 0.04
N THR A 257 -11.33 4.28 1.13
CA THR A 257 -12.14 4.82 2.22
C THR A 257 -11.67 6.21 2.63
N SER A 258 -12.63 7.05 3.01
CA SER A 258 -12.42 8.33 3.68
C SER A 258 -13.65 8.65 4.52
N GLN A 259 -13.54 9.57 5.48
CA GLN A 259 -14.72 10.02 6.25
C GLN A 259 -15.82 10.55 5.31
N THR A 260 -15.45 11.28 4.25
CA THR A 260 -16.38 11.75 3.23
C THR A 260 -17.16 10.62 2.55
N PHE A 261 -16.53 9.47 2.31
CA PHE A 261 -17.21 8.32 1.69
C PHE A 261 -18.15 7.63 2.66
N ILE A 262 -17.75 7.51 3.93
CA ILE A 262 -18.61 6.97 4.99
C ILE A 262 -19.86 7.85 5.14
N ASP A 263 -19.68 9.17 5.19
CA ASP A 263 -20.78 10.13 5.29
C ASP A 263 -21.70 10.07 4.06
N ALA A 264 -21.12 9.97 2.85
CA ALA A 264 -21.87 9.82 1.61
C ALA A 264 -22.65 8.50 1.54
N MET A 265 -22.09 7.40 2.06
CA MET A 265 -22.81 6.14 2.18
C MET A 265 -23.99 6.24 3.14
N ARG A 266 -23.79 6.88 4.32
CA ARG A 266 -24.87 7.15 5.27
C ARG A 266 -25.97 8.04 4.67
N ALA A 267 -25.57 8.99 3.83
CA ALA A 267 -26.48 9.84 3.05
C ALA A 267 -27.08 9.15 1.81
N LYS A 268 -26.76 7.87 1.56
CA LYS A 268 -27.19 7.10 0.36
C LYS A 268 -26.78 7.73 -0.97
N GLN A 269 -25.68 8.48 -0.98
CA GLN A 269 -25.10 9.11 -2.17
C GLN A 269 -24.03 8.23 -2.84
N LEU A 270 -23.44 7.30 -2.08
CA LEU A 270 -22.46 6.31 -2.51
C LEU A 270 -22.96 4.93 -2.07
N HIS A 271 -23.07 3.97 -2.99
CA HIS A 271 -23.82 2.73 -2.79
C HIS A 271 -22.94 1.51 -2.48
N GLY A 272 -21.63 1.73 -2.45
CA GLY A 272 -20.63 0.78 -2.01
C GLY A 272 -19.23 1.30 -2.27
N ILE A 273 -18.28 0.86 -1.45
CA ILE A 273 -16.85 1.10 -1.66
C ILE A 273 -16.11 -0.22 -1.54
N VAL A 274 -15.18 -0.47 -2.46
CA VAL A 274 -14.22 -1.56 -2.32
C VAL A 274 -13.08 -1.08 -1.45
N VAL A 275 -12.85 -1.75 -0.33
CA VAL A 275 -11.85 -1.34 0.67
C VAL A 275 -10.74 -2.38 0.78
N GLN A 276 -9.52 -1.83 0.85
CA GLN A 276 -8.25 -2.54 0.96
C GLN A 276 -7.79 -2.59 2.42
N ASN A 277 -6.64 -3.24 2.68
CA ASN A 277 -5.99 -3.23 4.00
C ASN A 277 -4.59 -2.56 3.96
N PRO A 278 -4.50 -1.23 3.77
CA PRO A 278 -3.23 -0.51 3.68
C PRO A 278 -2.36 -0.66 4.93
N PHE A 279 -2.97 -0.66 6.12
CA PHE A 279 -2.24 -0.90 7.37
C PHE A 279 -1.46 -2.22 7.32
N ASN A 280 -2.11 -3.28 6.82
CA ASN A 280 -1.47 -4.58 6.68
C ASN A 280 -0.42 -4.60 5.56
N MET A 281 -0.58 -3.82 4.47
CA MET A 281 0.47 -3.68 3.45
C MET A 281 1.76 -3.13 4.04
N GLY A 282 1.68 -2.05 4.82
CA GLY A 282 2.85 -1.47 5.48
C GLY A 282 3.47 -2.42 6.49
N TYR A 283 2.63 -3.06 7.31
CA TYR A 283 3.07 -4.01 8.33
C TYR A 283 3.78 -5.23 7.71
N LEU A 284 3.13 -5.91 6.77
CA LEU A 284 3.68 -7.09 6.10
C LEU A 284 4.83 -6.74 5.18
N GLY A 285 4.83 -5.56 4.54
CA GLY A 285 5.95 -5.11 3.69
C GLY A 285 7.27 -5.03 4.46
N VAL A 286 7.27 -4.35 5.62
CA VAL A 286 8.47 -4.25 6.48
C VAL A 286 8.85 -5.60 7.07
N ARG A 287 7.87 -6.38 7.54
CA ARG A 287 8.13 -7.73 8.09
C ARG A 287 8.75 -8.67 7.07
N THR A 288 8.19 -8.72 5.86
CA THR A 288 8.68 -9.55 4.76
C THR A 288 10.10 -9.16 4.39
N MET A 289 10.39 -7.86 4.36
CA MET A 289 11.75 -7.37 4.10
C MET A 289 12.73 -7.87 5.16
N VAL A 290 12.41 -7.71 6.44
CA VAL A 290 13.28 -8.13 7.54
C VAL A 290 13.46 -9.66 7.58
N GLU A 291 12.42 -10.43 7.28
CA GLU A 291 12.53 -11.89 7.14
C GLU A 291 13.45 -12.29 5.99
N SER A 292 13.33 -11.63 4.83
CA SER A 292 14.24 -11.84 3.70
C SER A 292 15.69 -11.50 4.04
N LEU A 293 15.94 -10.39 4.76
CA LEU A 293 17.29 -9.98 5.19
C LEU A 293 17.91 -10.95 6.21
N GLN A 294 17.07 -11.69 6.93
CA GLN A 294 17.50 -12.78 7.82
C GLN A 294 17.75 -14.10 7.08
N GLY A 295 17.66 -14.12 5.75
CA GLY A 295 17.85 -15.30 4.93
C GLY A 295 16.67 -16.28 4.96
N LYS A 296 15.51 -15.86 5.47
CA LYS A 296 14.29 -16.69 5.44
C LYS A 296 13.68 -16.64 4.04
N THR A 297 13.12 -17.77 3.62
CA THR A 297 12.26 -17.81 2.43
C THR A 297 10.96 -17.06 2.72
N VAL A 298 10.55 -16.20 1.79
CA VAL A 298 9.31 -15.43 1.86
C VAL A 298 8.46 -15.71 0.62
N ASP A 299 7.14 -15.60 0.77
CA ASP A 299 6.21 -15.78 -0.34
C ASP A 299 6.40 -14.71 -1.41
N LYS A 300 6.28 -15.10 -2.69
CA LYS A 300 6.41 -14.16 -3.81
C LYS A 300 5.24 -13.19 -3.93
N ARG A 301 4.07 -13.59 -3.45
CA ARG A 301 2.87 -12.77 -3.40
C ARG A 301 2.17 -12.97 -2.07
N ILE A 302 1.80 -11.87 -1.43
CA ILE A 302 1.00 -11.86 -0.20
C ILE A 302 -0.25 -11.02 -0.48
N ASP A 303 -1.43 -11.65 -0.41
CA ASP A 303 -2.71 -10.96 -0.52
C ASP A 303 -3.08 -10.32 0.82
N THR A 304 -3.33 -9.02 0.82
CA THR A 304 -3.75 -8.27 2.02
C THR A 304 -5.26 -8.26 2.22
N GLY A 305 -6.02 -8.84 1.29
CA GLY A 305 -7.47 -8.91 1.31
C GLY A 305 -8.14 -7.68 0.68
N VAL A 306 -9.40 -7.89 0.28
CA VAL A 306 -10.26 -6.89 -0.34
C VAL A 306 -11.72 -7.16 0.05
N THR A 307 -12.44 -6.11 0.42
CA THR A 307 -13.82 -6.24 0.94
C THR A 307 -14.73 -5.20 0.29
N MET A 308 -15.92 -5.62 -0.15
CA MET A 308 -17.00 -4.70 -0.52
C MET A 308 -17.71 -4.23 0.75
N ILE A 309 -17.66 -2.92 1.00
CA ILE A 309 -18.39 -2.28 2.10
C ILE A 309 -19.61 -1.56 1.53
N THR A 310 -20.74 -1.76 2.18
CA THR A 310 -22.06 -1.22 1.83
C THR A 310 -22.76 -0.74 3.10
N SER A 311 -23.96 -0.18 2.99
CA SER A 311 -24.80 0.13 4.15
C SER A 311 -24.98 -1.06 5.10
N ASP A 312 -25.01 -2.27 4.56
CA ASP A 312 -25.45 -3.46 5.30
C ASP A 312 -24.37 -3.99 6.25
N ASN A 313 -23.10 -3.72 5.95
CA ASN A 313 -21.96 -4.15 6.74
C ASN A 313 -21.09 -2.99 7.25
N LEU A 314 -21.51 -1.73 7.03
CA LEU A 314 -20.74 -0.54 7.41
C LEU A 314 -20.39 -0.55 8.91
N ASP A 315 -21.36 -0.87 9.77
CA ASP A 315 -21.20 -0.82 11.23
C ASP A 315 -20.75 -2.17 11.83
N ALA A 316 -20.43 -3.18 11.01
CA ALA A 316 -19.89 -4.44 11.51
C ALA A 316 -18.48 -4.26 12.11
N ALA A 317 -18.16 -4.99 13.18
CA ALA A 317 -16.92 -4.79 13.94
C ALA A 317 -15.63 -4.94 13.09
N ASP A 318 -15.57 -5.95 12.22
CA ASP A 318 -14.43 -6.18 11.33
C ASP A 318 -14.31 -5.05 10.29
N THR A 319 -15.45 -4.55 9.79
CA THR A 319 -15.50 -3.40 8.89
C THR A 319 -14.98 -2.14 9.57
N GLN A 320 -15.43 -1.87 10.79
CA GLN A 320 -15.00 -0.71 11.57
C GLN A 320 -13.49 -0.74 11.84
N THR A 321 -12.94 -1.91 12.12
CA THR A 321 -11.49 -2.10 12.28
C THR A 321 -10.72 -1.76 11.00
N LEU A 322 -11.28 -2.13 9.83
CA LEU A 322 -10.68 -1.82 8.53
C LEU A 322 -10.79 -0.33 8.17
N LEU A 323 -11.91 0.32 8.51
CA LEU A 323 -12.18 1.73 8.21
C LEU A 323 -11.44 2.71 9.15
N HIS A 324 -11.16 2.29 10.38
CA HIS A 324 -10.52 3.11 11.40
C HIS A 324 -9.23 2.46 11.92
N PRO A 325 -8.18 2.35 11.08
CA PRO A 325 -6.89 1.86 11.54
C PRO A 325 -6.35 2.78 12.65
N PRO A 326 -5.59 2.24 13.63
CA PRO A 326 -5.12 2.98 14.79
C PRO A 326 -3.95 3.93 14.47
N LEU A 327 -4.16 4.93 13.60
CA LEU A 327 -3.10 5.80 13.09
C LEU A 327 -2.37 6.56 14.20
N GLU A 328 -3.13 7.15 15.14
CA GLU A 328 -2.60 7.95 16.26
C GLU A 328 -1.69 7.15 17.22
N GLN A 329 -1.83 5.81 17.24
CA GLN A 329 -0.95 4.96 18.04
C GLN A 329 0.47 4.92 17.45
N TYR A 330 0.61 5.08 16.14
CA TYR A 330 1.86 4.87 15.41
C TYR A 330 2.44 6.14 14.79
N LEU A 331 1.59 7.11 14.45
CA LEU A 331 1.95 8.39 13.86
C LEU A 331 1.75 9.50 14.88
N LYS A 332 2.65 10.47 14.88
CA LYS A 332 2.59 11.69 15.72
C LYS A 332 2.25 12.90 14.86
#